data_AF-A0A9P8ASE9-F1
#
_entry.id   AF-A0A9P8ASE9-F1
#
_cell.length_a   1.000
_cell.length_b   1.000
_cell.length_c   1.000
_cell.angle_alpha   90.00
_cell.angle_beta   90.00
_cell.angle_gamma   90.00
#
_symmetry.space_group_name_H-M   'P 1'
#
loop_
_entity.id
_entity.type
_entity.pdbx_description
1 polymer ?
#
loop_
_entity_poly.entity_id
_entity_poly.type
_entity_poly.pdbx_seq_one_letter_code
_entity_poly.pdbx_strand_id
1 'polypeptide(L)'
;EMVKTKTKLQSEIFRLEKLIKALQYSLGRLKCVVPTYESLFAPVRRLPFEVLQEIFEQTLYSSLNDMFPSSDINKTVTLTPIRLASVCLYWRGICLASPSLW
;
A
#
# COMPACT_ATOMS: atom_id res chain seq x y z
N GLU A 1 -13.57 -34.50 -46.04
CA GLU A 1 -14.11 -33.58 -45.00
C GLU A 1 -13.31 -33.56 -43.70
N MET A 2 -12.95 -34.71 -43.12
CA MET A 2 -12.31 -34.79 -41.79
C MET A 2 -11.04 -33.92 -41.62
N VAL A 3 -10.22 -33.78 -42.65
CA VAL A 3 -9.01 -32.93 -42.63
C VAL A 3 -9.36 -31.43 -42.54
N LYS A 4 -10.45 -30.99 -43.18
CA LYS A 4 -10.94 -29.60 -43.10
C LYS A 4 -11.49 -29.30 -41.70
N THR A 5 -12.19 -30.26 -41.09
CA THR A 5 -12.70 -30.13 -39.72
C THR A 5 -11.56 -30.07 -38.71
N LYS A 6 -10.56 -30.94 -38.85
CA LYS A 6 -9.37 -30.95 -37.99
C LYS A 6 -8.61 -29.62 -38.03
N THR A 7 -8.35 -29.09 -39.23
CA THR A 7 -7.63 -27.82 -39.40
C THR A 7 -8.42 -26.64 -38.84
N LYS A 8 -9.75 -26.60 -39.03
CA LYS A 8 -10.63 -25.59 -38.41
C LYS A 8 -10.59 -25.63 -36.88
N LEU A 9 -10.61 -26.83 -36.28
CA LEU A 9 -10.51 -26.96 -34.82
C LEU A 9 -9.13 -26.52 -34.31
N GLN A 10 -8.05 -26.86 -35.01
CA GLN A 10 -6.70 -26.41 -34.66
C GLN A 10 -6.55 -24.89 -34.72
N SER A 11 -7.10 -24.25 -35.76
CA SER A 11 -7.10 -22.77 -35.85
C SER A 11 -7.89 -22.14 -34.71
N GLU A 12 -8.99 -22.76 -34.30
CA GLU A 12 -9.84 -22.24 -33.24
C GLU A 12 -9.19 -22.39 -31.86
N ILE A 13 -8.54 -23.53 -31.59
CA ILE A 13 -7.71 -23.73 -30.39
C ILE A 13 -6.63 -22.65 -30.32
N PHE A 14 -5.88 -22.45 -31.41
CA PHE A 14 -4.83 -21.44 -31.46
C PHE A 14 -5.36 -20.01 -31.21
N ARG A 15 -6.54 -19.70 -31.75
CA ARG A 15 -7.21 -18.41 -31.52
C ARG A 15 -7.58 -18.23 -30.05
N LEU A 16 -8.17 -19.25 -29.42
CA LEU A 16 -8.57 -19.21 -28.01
C LEU A 16 -7.35 -19.13 -27.09
N GLU A 17 -6.28 -19.86 -27.36
CA GLU A 17 -5.03 -19.79 -26.59
C GLU A 17 -4.41 -18.39 -26.63
N LYS A 18 -4.43 -17.73 -27.80
CA LYS A 18 -4.00 -16.34 -27.93
C LYS A 18 -4.85 -15.40 -27.07
N LEU A 19 -6.17 -15.58 -27.08
CA LEU A 19 -7.08 -14.76 -26.27
C LEU A 19 -6.85 -14.97 -24.77
N ILE A 20 -6.66 -16.22 -24.33
CA ILE A 20 -6.34 -16.54 -22.94
C ILE A 20 -5.06 -15.82 -22.52
N LYS A 21 -3.99 -15.90 -23.33
CA LYS A 21 -2.73 -15.19 -23.03
C LYS A 21 -2.92 -13.69 -22.93
N ALA A 22 -3.67 -13.08 -23.85
CA ALA A 22 -3.94 -11.64 -23.83
C ALA A 22 -4.71 -11.22 -22.57
N LEU A 23 -5.75 -11.97 -22.20
CA LEU A 23 -6.52 -11.70 -20.98
C LEU A 23 -5.68 -11.89 -19.72
N GLN A 24 -4.90 -12.96 -19.61
CA GLN A 24 -3.99 -13.19 -18.50
C GLN A 24 -2.97 -12.04 -18.35
N TYR A 25 -2.42 -11.54 -19.46
CA TYR A 25 -1.53 -10.39 -19.46
C TYR A 25 -2.24 -9.13 -18.92
N SER A 26 -3.44 -8.82 -19.40
CA SER A 26 -4.23 -7.67 -18.91
C SER A 26 -4.57 -7.80 -17.42
N LEU A 27 -4.93 -8.99 -16.96
CA LEU A 27 -5.22 -9.26 -15.55
C LEU A 27 -3.97 -9.08 -14.69
N GLY A 28 -2.82 -9.56 -15.15
CA GLY A 28 -1.53 -9.36 -14.50
C GLY A 28 -1.21 -7.88 -14.33
N ARG A 29 -1.39 -7.08 -15.39
CA ARG A 29 -1.21 -5.62 -15.32
C ARG A 29 -2.15 -4.96 -14.32
N LEU A 30 -3.43 -5.34 -14.32
CA LEU A 30 -4.40 -4.78 -13.39
C LEU A 30 -4.04 -5.12 -11.93
N LYS A 31 -3.63 -6.36 -11.66
CA LYS A 31 -3.15 -6.79 -10.33
C LYS A 31 -1.97 -5.97 -9.83
N CYS A 32 -1.09 -5.49 -10.71
CA CYS A 32 0.00 -4.61 -10.31
C CYS A 32 -0.46 -3.18 -9.96
N VAL A 33 -1.53 -2.69 -10.60
CA VAL A 33 -1.99 -1.30 -10.46
C VAL A 33 -3.02 -1.12 -9.34
N VAL A 34 -3.84 -2.15 -9.08
CA VAL A 34 -4.91 -2.11 -8.05
C VAL A 34 -4.38 -1.71 -6.67
N PRO A 35 -3.26 -2.26 -6.14
CA PRO A 35 -2.76 -1.87 -4.83
C PRO A 35 -2.41 -0.38 -4.75
N THR A 36 -1.82 0.18 -5.81
CA THR A 36 -1.52 1.62 -5.87
C THR A 36 -2.80 2.44 -5.78
N TYR A 37 -3.83 2.06 -6.54
CA TYR A 37 -5.13 2.74 -6.55
C TYR A 37 -5.87 2.62 -5.22
N GLU A 38 -5.95 1.41 -4.64
CA GLU A 38 -6.51 1.18 -3.30
C GLU A 38 -5.80 2.00 -2.24
N SER A 39 -4.47 2.10 -2.34
CA SER A 39 -3.69 2.89 -1.41
C SER A 39 -4.15 4.36 -1.41
N LEU A 40 -4.47 4.97 -2.57
CA LEU A 40 -4.93 6.36 -2.65
C LEU A 40 -6.21 6.63 -1.86
N PHE A 41 -7.07 5.61 -1.74
CA PHE A 41 -8.31 5.70 -0.99
C PHE A 41 -8.22 5.12 0.42
N ALA A 42 -7.02 4.71 0.86
CA ALA A 42 -6.80 4.24 2.20
C ALA A 42 -7.29 5.30 3.21
N PRO A 43 -8.06 4.92 4.25
CA PRO A 43 -8.65 5.86 5.21
C PRO A 43 -7.64 6.84 5.80
N VAL A 44 -6.41 6.36 5.99
CA VAL A 44 -5.27 7.11 6.52
C VAL A 44 -4.91 8.38 5.74
N ARG A 45 -5.26 8.47 4.46
CA ARG A 45 -5.07 9.68 3.62
C ARG A 45 -6.27 10.61 3.59
N ARG A 46 -7.40 10.19 4.16
CA ARG A 46 -8.67 10.94 4.17
C ARG A 46 -8.97 11.57 5.52
N LEU A 47 -8.16 11.28 6.53
CA LEU A 47 -8.31 11.89 7.84
C LEU A 47 -7.87 13.36 7.79
N PRO A 48 -8.65 14.27 8.41
CA PRO A 48 -8.23 15.64 8.62
C PRO A 48 -6.89 15.72 9.36
N PHE A 49 -6.20 16.84 9.16
CA PHE A 49 -4.91 17.10 9.78
C PHE A 49 -4.98 16.95 11.30
N GLU A 50 -5.99 17.54 11.92
CA GLU A 50 -6.18 17.62 13.37
C GLU A 50 -6.38 16.23 13.98
N VAL A 51 -7.15 15.38 13.30
CA VAL A 51 -7.42 14.02 13.74
C VAL A 51 -6.15 13.17 13.70
N LEU A 52 -5.36 13.29 12.63
CA LEU A 52 -4.09 12.57 12.53
C LEU A 52 -3.04 13.08 13.53
N GLN A 53 -2.98 14.39 13.75
CA GLN A 53 -2.11 14.98 14.75
C GLN A 53 -2.45 14.44 16.15
N GLU A 54 -3.73 14.45 16.53
CA GLU A 54 -4.17 13.91 17.82
C GLU A 54 -3.77 12.44 17.96
N ILE A 55 -4.01 11.61 16.95
CA ILE A 55 -3.59 10.20 16.95
C ILE A 55 -2.07 10.09 17.18
N PHE A 56 -1.27 10.91 16.50
CA PHE A 56 0.19 10.88 16.65
C PHE A 56 0.63 11.29 18.05
N GLU A 57 0.01 12.31 18.63
CA GLU A 57 0.31 12.74 20.01
C GLU A 57 -0.05 11.65 21.02
N GLN A 58 -1.17 10.95 20.83
CA GLN A 58 -1.54 9.79 21.66
C GLN A 58 -0.51 8.64 21.57
N THR A 59 0.22 8.50 20.46
CA THR A 59 1.32 7.51 20.35
C THR A 59 2.53 7.85 21.21
N LEU A 60 2.68 9.09 21.68
CA LEU A 60 3.74 9.49 22.60
C LEU A 60 3.41 9.17 24.05
N TYR A 61 2.13 9.25 24.43
CA TYR A 61 1.65 9.04 25.80
C TYR A 61 1.35 7.57 26.11
N SER A 62 0.99 6.79 25.10
CA SER A 62 0.87 5.35 25.25
C SER A 62 2.26 4.78 25.54
N SER A 63 2.42 4.04 26.64
CA SER A 63 3.67 3.31 26.93
C SER A 63 3.87 2.21 25.89
N LEU A 64 4.30 2.57 24.68
CA LEU A 64 4.54 1.68 23.55
C LEU A 64 5.86 0.93 23.71
N ASN A 65 6.12 0.36 24.88
CA ASN A 65 7.14 -0.67 25.01
C ASN A 65 6.80 -1.87 24.09
N ASP A 66 5.53 -2.03 23.69
CA ASP A 66 5.07 -3.16 22.87
C ASP A 66 4.96 -2.89 21.36
N MET A 67 4.64 -1.67 20.91
CA MET A 67 4.42 -1.45 19.47
C MET A 67 5.72 -1.13 18.71
N PHE A 68 6.74 -0.67 19.43
CA PHE A 68 7.92 -0.03 18.86
C PHE A 68 9.14 -0.10 19.81
N PRO A 69 9.55 -1.30 20.25
CA PRO A 69 10.52 -1.47 21.34
C PRO A 69 11.79 -0.64 21.09
N SER A 70 12.05 0.31 22.00
CA SER A 70 13.31 1.02 22.09
C SER A 70 14.25 0.19 22.97
N SER A 71 15.37 -0.29 22.43
CA SER A 71 16.30 -1.13 23.20
C SER A 71 17.10 -0.38 24.26
N ASP A 72 17.01 0.95 24.32
CA ASP A 72 17.79 1.75 25.27
C ASP A 72 16.88 2.48 26.26
N ILE A 73 16.88 1.94 27.47
CA ILE A 73 16.18 2.40 28.68
C ILE A 73 16.80 3.67 29.28
N ASN A 74 17.89 4.17 28.69
CA ASN A 74 18.61 5.34 29.15
C ASN A 74 18.59 6.43 28.05
N LYS A 75 17.54 7.27 28.08
CA LYS A 75 17.54 8.64 27.54
C LYS A 75 17.54 8.82 25.99
N THR A 76 16.45 9.39 25.46
CA THR A 76 16.41 10.81 24.99
C THR A 76 15.84 11.14 23.61
N VAL A 77 15.59 10.22 22.67
CA VAL A 77 14.86 10.58 21.43
C VAL A 77 13.92 9.45 21.02
N THR A 78 12.62 9.71 21.11
CA THR A 78 11.60 8.82 20.57
C THR A 78 11.70 8.80 19.04
N LEU A 79 11.90 7.64 18.43
CA LEU A 79 11.89 7.49 16.96
C LEU A 79 10.48 7.50 16.37
N THR A 80 9.44 7.65 17.18
CA THR A 80 8.03 7.62 16.76
C THR A 80 7.71 8.65 15.68
N PRO A 81 8.08 9.94 15.79
CA PRO A 81 7.87 10.91 14.71
C PRO A 81 8.55 10.51 13.40
N ILE A 82 9.75 9.92 13.48
CA ILE A 82 10.49 9.45 12.30
C ILE A 82 9.78 8.26 11.66
N ARG A 83 9.28 7.32 12.47
CA ARG A 83 8.50 6.16 12.00
C ARG A 83 7.19 6.60 11.37
N LEU A 84 6.46 7.53 11.98
CA LEU A 84 5.23 8.12 11.42
C LEU A 84 5.52 8.86 10.11
N ALA A 85 6.54 9.71 10.07
CA ALA A 85 6.96 10.44 8.87
C ALA A 85 7.45 9.55 7.72
N SER A 86 7.73 8.27 7.97
CA SER A 86 8.13 7.31 6.93
C SER A 86 6.95 6.74 6.12
N VAL A 87 5.72 6.81 6.63
CA VAL A 87 4.55 6.15 6.04
C VAL A 87 4.15 6.76 4.70
N CYS A 88 4.02 8.09 4.63
CA CYS A 88 3.72 8.79 3.39
C CYS A 88 4.08 10.29 3.46
N LEU A 89 4.03 10.97 2.32
CA LEU A 89 4.30 12.41 2.23
C LEU A 89 3.37 13.25 3.12
N TYR A 90 2.09 12.91 3.20
CA TYR A 90 1.11 13.64 4.01
C TYR A 90 1.43 13.52 5.51
N TRP A 91 1.70 12.30 6.00
CA TRP A 91 2.09 12.05 7.39
C TRP A 91 3.39 12.77 7.76
N ARG A 92 4.37 12.80 6.84
CA ARG A 92 5.59 13.58 7.03
C ARG A 92 5.30 15.07 7.20
N GLY A 93 4.41 15.63 6.39
CA GLY A 93 3.99 17.02 6.51
C GLY A 93 3.40 17.32 7.89
N ILE A 94 2.54 16.43 8.41
CA ILE A 94 1.97 16.54 9.75
C ILE A 94 3.07 16.49 10.81
N CYS A 95 3.96 15.50 10.76
CA CYS A 95 5.05 15.37 11.74
C CYS A 95 5.99 16.59 11.78
N LEU A 96 6.22 17.25 10.64
CA LEU A 96 7.02 18.46 10.58
C LEU A 96 6.25 19.70 11.05
N ALA A 97 4.92 19.71 10.91
CA ALA A 97 4.04 20.79 11.33
C ALA A 97 3.62 20.73 12.81
N SER A 98 3.89 19.61 13.50
CA SER A 98 3.53 19.39 14.90
C SER A 98 4.79 19.30 15.80
N PRO A 99 5.30 20.44 16.32
CA PRO A 99 6.48 20.46 17.19
C PRO A 99 6.34 19.64 18.46
N SER A 100 5.10 19.43 18.95
CA SER A 100 4.76 18.59 20.11
C SER A 100 5.21 17.13 19.97
N LEU A 101 5.48 16.67 18.74
CA LEU A 101 5.88 15.30 18.48
C LEU A 101 7.36 15.01 18.77
N TRP A 102 8.22 16.03 18.81
CA TRP A 102 9.68 15.91 18.92
C TRP A 102 10.17 16.17 20.35
#